data_AF-A0AAF0YH51-F1
#
_entry.id   AF-A0AAF0YH51-F1
#
_cell.length_a   1.000
_cell.length_b   1.000
_cell.length_c   1.000
_cell.angle_alpha   90.00
_cell.angle_beta   90.00
_cell.angle_gamma   90.00
#
_symmetry.space_group_name_H-M   'P 1'
#
loop_
_entity.id
_entity.type
_entity.pdbx_description
1 polymer ?
#
loop_
_entity_poly.entity_id
_entity_poly.type
_entity_poly.pdbx_seq_one_letter_code
_entity_poly.pdbx_strand_id
1 'polypeptide(L)'
;MSNITQQISELAARKEVAQMHPGQKETLVPAAKLAKNKRLPATMITPGGHIEQSKKNKKGRAESAKKKKRSEIGKEKALERLERLQTKVGKDEERKAKRNRAKKAWE
;
A
#
# COMPACT_ATOMS: atom_id res chain seq x y z
N MET A 1 -14.02 17.55 -5.05
CA MET A 1 -14.41 16.14 -4.86
C MET A 1 -13.17 15.29 -4.65
N SER A 2 -13.14 14.55 -3.54
CA SER A 2 -12.47 13.25 -3.38
C SER A 2 -10.95 13.10 -3.67
N ASN A 3 -10.10 13.92 -3.04
CA ASN A 3 -8.64 13.72 -3.04
C ASN A 3 -8.23 12.41 -2.34
N ILE A 4 -9.02 12.00 -1.32
CA ILE A 4 -8.77 10.80 -0.53
C ILE A 4 -9.07 9.52 -1.33
N THR A 5 -10.10 9.51 -2.18
CA THR A 5 -10.41 8.32 -3.00
C THR A 5 -9.34 8.09 -4.07
N GLN A 6 -8.76 9.17 -4.61
CA GLN A 6 -7.62 9.11 -5.52
C GLN A 6 -6.36 8.57 -4.82
N GLN A 7 -6.06 9.02 -3.61
CA GLN A 7 -4.93 8.49 -2.83
C GLN A 7 -5.12 7.01 -2.46
N ILE A 8 -6.35 6.59 -2.16
CA ILE A 8 -6.67 5.18 -1.84
C ILE A 8 -6.55 4.30 -3.09
N SER A 9 -7.04 4.76 -4.25
CA SER A 9 -6.91 4.00 -5.50
C SER A 9 -5.45 3.89 -5.95
N GLU A 10 -4.66 4.95 -5.75
CA GLU A 10 -3.23 4.96 -6.06
C GLU A 10 -2.43 4.05 -5.10
N LEU A 11 -2.76 4.04 -3.81
CA LEU A 11 -2.18 3.09 -2.84
C LEU A 11 -2.57 1.63 -3.14
N ALA A 12 -3.80 1.39 -3.59
CA ALA A 12 -4.26 0.06 -4.01
C ALA A 12 -3.49 -0.42 -5.25
N ALA A 13 -3.29 0.46 -6.25
CA ALA A 13 -2.49 0.17 -7.43
C ALA A 13 -1.02 -0.12 -7.07
N ARG A 14 -0.42 0.68 -6.19
CA ARG A 14 0.97 0.44 -5.71
C ARG A 14 1.10 -0.90 -4.97
N LYS A 15 0.08 -1.33 -4.22
CA LYS A 15 0.07 -2.63 -3.52
C LYS A 15 -0.10 -3.83 -4.45
N GLU A 16 -0.92 -3.72 -5.51
CA GLU A 16 -0.98 -4.76 -6.55
C GLU A 16 0.38 -4.92 -7.24
N VAL A 17 1.10 -3.80 -7.45
CA VAL A 17 2.43 -3.79 -8.07
C VAL A 17 3.55 -4.31 -7.13
N ALA A 18 3.41 -4.10 -5.82
CA ALA A 18 4.42 -4.47 -4.81
C ALA A 18 4.46 -5.97 -4.47
N GLN A 19 3.49 -6.76 -4.92
CA GLN A 19 3.46 -8.20 -4.67
C GLN A 19 4.29 -9.02 -5.67
N MET A 20 4.99 -8.36 -6.60
CA MET A 20 5.91 -8.98 -7.56
C MET A 20 7.30 -8.38 -7.38
N HIS A 21 8.33 -9.24 -7.31
CA HIS A 21 9.72 -8.79 -7.27
C HIS A 21 10.02 -7.95 -8.53
N PRO A 22 10.62 -6.76 -8.43
CA PRO A 22 10.78 -5.85 -9.58
C PRO A 22 11.60 -6.45 -10.73
N GLY A 23 12.41 -7.49 -10.47
CA GLY A 23 13.16 -8.23 -11.50
C GLY A 23 12.39 -9.34 -12.22
N GLN A 24 11.12 -9.60 -11.90
CA GLN A 24 10.33 -10.69 -12.50
C GLN A 24 9.27 -10.22 -13.50
N LYS A 25 9.11 -8.92 -13.69
CA LYS A 25 8.05 -8.37 -14.56
C LYS A 25 8.31 -8.62 -16.05
N GLU A 26 9.58 -8.77 -16.45
CA GLU A 26 9.98 -8.81 -17.86
C GLU A 26 11.12 -9.81 -18.13
N THR A 27 11.44 -10.71 -17.20
CA THR A 27 12.40 -11.77 -17.50
C THR A 27 11.74 -12.76 -18.45
N LEU A 28 11.93 -12.52 -19.75
CA LEU A 28 11.70 -13.49 -20.82
C LEU A 28 12.68 -14.65 -20.60
N VAL A 29 12.28 -15.63 -19.79
CA VAL A 29 13.02 -16.88 -19.69
C VAL A 29 12.84 -17.58 -21.05
N PRO A 30 13.93 -17.87 -21.79
CA PRO A 30 13.81 -18.51 -23.10
C PRO A 30 13.00 -19.79 -23.00
N ALA A 31 12.07 -20.00 -23.95
CA ALA A 31 11.18 -21.17 -23.97
C ALA A 31 11.96 -22.50 -23.87
N ALA A 32 13.15 -22.56 -24.48
CA ALA A 32 14.04 -23.72 -24.41
C ALA A 32 14.55 -24.04 -22.99
N LYS A 33 14.70 -23.04 -22.11
CA LYS A 33 15.10 -23.24 -20.70
C LYS A 33 13.91 -23.70 -19.86
N LEU A 34 12.70 -23.20 -20.16
CA LEU A 34 11.48 -23.63 -19.47
C LEU A 34 11.06 -25.05 -19.86
N ALA A 35 11.20 -25.42 -21.14
CA ALA A 35 10.90 -26.77 -21.63
C ALA A 35 11.82 -27.85 -21.03
N LYS A 36 13.07 -27.48 -20.66
CA LYS A 36 14.03 -28.38 -20.01
C LYS A 36 13.85 -28.49 -18.50
N ASN A 37 12.89 -27.78 -17.91
CA ASN A 37 12.66 -27.80 -16.47
C ASN A 37 11.85 -29.04 -16.06
N LYS A 38 12.53 -30.05 -15.50
CA LYS A 38 11.91 -31.31 -15.02
C LYS A 38 10.81 -31.10 -13.95
N ARG A 39 10.80 -29.96 -13.27
CA ARG A 39 9.84 -29.66 -12.18
C ARG A 39 8.55 -28.99 -12.69
N LEU A 40 8.54 -28.49 -13.92
CA LEU A 40 7.36 -27.87 -14.53
C LEU A 40 6.75 -28.85 -15.55
N PRO A 41 5.49 -29.25 -15.38
CA PRO A 41 4.83 -30.09 -16.38
C PRO A 41 4.60 -29.31 -17.67
N ALA A 42 4.74 -29.98 -18.83
CA ALA A 42 4.57 -29.38 -20.15
C ALA A 42 3.19 -28.73 -20.35
N THR A 43 2.18 -29.19 -19.61
CA THR A 43 0.81 -28.65 -19.63
C THR A 43 0.69 -27.24 -19.05
N MET A 44 1.66 -26.80 -18.23
CA MET A 44 1.67 -25.45 -17.64
C MET A 44 2.43 -24.43 -18.49
N ILE A 45 2.96 -24.82 -19.65
CA ILE A 45 3.69 -23.95 -20.58
C ILE A 45 2.80 -23.72 -21.80
N THR A 46 2.51 -22.45 -22.11
CA THR A 46 1.76 -22.07 -23.32
C THR A 46 2.59 -22.37 -24.58
N PRO A 47 1.97 -22.49 -25.77
CA PRO A 47 2.71 -22.68 -27.03
C PRO A 47 3.75 -21.58 -27.32
N GLY A 48 3.53 -20.37 -26.78
CA GLY A 48 4.50 -19.27 -26.83
C GLY A 48 5.63 -19.37 -25.80
N GLY A 49 5.73 -20.47 -25.04
CA GLY A 49 6.78 -20.69 -24.05
C GLY A 49 6.61 -19.95 -22.72
N HIS A 50 5.40 -19.48 -22.39
CA HIS A 50 5.13 -18.75 -21.14
C HIS A 50 4.48 -19.67 -20.11
N ILE A 51 4.72 -19.47 -18.82
CA ILE A 51 4.01 -20.21 -17.76
C ILE A 51 2.57 -19.70 -17.67
N GLU A 52 1.57 -20.60 -17.71
CA GLU A 52 0.17 -20.23 -17.57
C GLU A 52 -0.10 -19.61 -16.18
N GLN A 53 -0.65 -18.40 -16.16
CA GLN A 53 -0.98 -17.71 -14.92
C GLN A 53 -2.20 -18.35 -14.26
N SER A 54 -2.13 -18.57 -12.95
CA SER A 54 -3.24 -19.14 -12.17
C SER A 54 -4.48 -18.24 -12.23
N LYS A 55 -5.58 -18.79 -12.73
CA LYS A 55 -6.90 -18.13 -12.75
C LYS A 55 -7.62 -18.20 -11.40
N LYS A 56 -6.94 -18.56 -10.30
CA LYS A 56 -7.56 -18.74 -8.97
C LYS A 56 -8.02 -17.40 -8.39
N ASN A 57 -9.21 -17.00 -8.83
CA ASN A 57 -10.16 -16.05 -8.28
C ASN A 57 -9.59 -14.80 -7.58
N LYS A 58 -9.39 -13.73 -8.35
CA LYS A 58 -9.47 -12.33 -7.87
C LYS A 58 -10.93 -11.89 -7.53
N LYS A 59 -11.90 -12.80 -7.43
CA LYS A 59 -13.29 -12.47 -7.12
C LYS A 59 -13.53 -12.49 -5.62
N GLY A 60 -13.55 -11.30 -5.01
CA GLY A 60 -14.24 -11.02 -3.75
C GLY A 60 -13.79 -11.84 -2.54
N ARG A 61 -12.54 -11.68 -2.10
CA ARG A 61 -12.18 -12.15 -0.76
C ARG A 61 -12.83 -11.24 0.27
N ALA A 62 -14.07 -11.53 0.65
CA ALA A 62 -14.71 -10.89 1.79
C ALA A 62 -13.75 -10.97 2.97
N GLU A 63 -13.32 -9.81 3.48
CA GLU A 63 -12.45 -9.79 4.65
C GLU A 63 -13.16 -10.50 5.80
N SER A 64 -12.48 -11.47 6.42
CA SER A 64 -13.04 -12.15 7.57
C SER A 64 -13.39 -11.13 8.66
N ALA A 65 -14.44 -11.40 9.45
CA ALA A 65 -14.89 -10.49 10.51
C ALA A 65 -13.75 -10.06 11.46
N LYS A 66 -12.79 -10.95 11.72
CA LYS A 66 -11.58 -10.66 12.51
C LYS A 66 -10.68 -9.60 11.87
N LYS A 67 -10.54 -9.60 10.53
CA LYS A 67 -9.75 -8.58 9.81
C LYS A 67 -10.45 -7.23 9.79
N LYS A 68 -11.77 -7.22 9.59
CA LYS A 68 -12.58 -5.99 9.66
C LYS A 68 -12.47 -5.32 11.04
N LYS A 69 -12.67 -6.09 12.12
CA LYS A 69 -12.55 -5.57 13.50
C LYS A 69 -11.15 -4.99 13.79
N ARG A 70 -10.07 -5.64 13.33
CA ARG A 70 -8.70 -5.10 13.48
C ARG A 70 -8.50 -3.80 12.70
N SER A 71 -9.09 -3.68 11.51
CA SER A 71 -9.06 -2.47 10.70
C SER A 71 -9.79 -1.31 11.38
N GLU A 72 -10.96 -1.56 11.96
CA GLU A 72 -11.74 -0.57 12.70
C GLU A 72 -11.00 -0.04 13.94
N ILE A 73 -10.42 -0.94 14.75
CA ILE A 73 -9.58 -0.55 15.90
C ILE A 73 -8.36 0.27 15.44
N GLY A 74 -7.77 -0.09 14.29
CA GLY A 74 -6.67 0.66 13.70
C GLY A 74 -7.06 2.08 13.28
N LYS A 75 -8.27 2.26 12.74
CA LYS A 75 -8.82 3.57 12.35
C LYS A 75 -9.07 4.45 13.57
N GLU A 76 -9.68 3.91 14.62
CA GLU A 76 -9.95 4.65 15.86
C GLU A 76 -8.65 5.15 16.51
N LYS A 77 -7.64 4.28 16.62
CA LYS A 77 -6.31 4.66 17.13
C LYS A 77 -5.61 5.70 16.25
N ALA A 78 -5.85 5.68 14.94
CA ALA A 78 -5.28 6.70 14.04
C ALA A 78 -5.92 8.07 14.27
N LEU A 79 -7.23 8.13 14.50
CA LEU A 79 -7.94 9.37 14.83
C LEU A 79 -7.48 9.94 16.17
N GLU A 80 -7.36 9.10 17.21
CA GLU A 80 -6.85 9.51 18.52
C GLU A 80 -5.43 10.12 18.42
N ARG A 81 -4.55 9.51 17.60
CA ARG A 81 -3.20 10.03 17.36
C ARG A 81 -3.22 11.36 16.63
N LEU A 82 -4.15 11.54 15.69
CA LEU A 82 -4.29 12.77 14.92
C LEU A 82 -4.76 13.93 15.81
N GLU A 83 -5.73 13.68 16.70
CA GLU A 83 -6.19 14.66 17.69
C GLU A 83 -5.07 15.07 18.66
N ARG A 84 -4.29 14.09 19.15
CA ARG A 84 -3.10 14.36 19.98
C ARG A 84 -2.04 15.17 19.24
N LEU A 85 -1.88 14.97 17.93
CA LEU A 85 -0.94 15.75 17.14
C LEU A 85 -1.44 17.18 16.97
N GLN A 86 -2.71 17.37 16.66
CA GLN A 86 -3.34 18.70 16.51
C GLN A 86 -3.20 19.53 17.79
N THR A 87 -3.45 18.94 18.95
CA THR A 87 -3.29 19.62 20.24
C THR A 87 -1.84 20.00 20.55
N LYS A 88 -0.86 19.16 20.18
CA LYS A 88 0.56 19.49 20.32
C LYS A 88 0.97 20.64 19.42
N VAL A 89 0.59 20.60 18.14
CA VAL A 89 0.88 21.67 17.18
C VAL A 89 0.30 23.00 17.64
N GLY A 90 -0.96 23.02 18.10
CA GLY A 90 -1.58 24.22 18.65
C GLY A 90 -0.80 24.82 19.83
N LYS A 91 -0.36 23.98 20.78
CA LYS A 91 0.47 24.43 21.92
C LYS A 91 1.83 25.01 21.49
N ASP A 92 2.46 24.39 20.50
CA ASP A 92 3.74 24.87 19.97
C ASP A 92 3.59 26.19 19.21
N GLU A 93 2.51 26.35 18.46
CA GLU A 93 2.15 27.60 17.77
C GLU A 93 1.83 28.72 18.76
N GLU A 94 1.05 28.46 19.81
CA GLU A 94 0.79 29.43 20.87
C GLU A 94 2.08 29.88 21.57
N ARG A 95 2.99 28.93 21.86
CA ARG A 95 4.28 29.23 22.48
C ARG A 95 5.14 30.09 21.55
N LYS A 96 5.17 29.80 20.26
CA LYS A 96 5.87 30.63 19.26
C LYS A 96 5.24 32.01 19.15
N ALA A 97 3.91 32.11 19.12
CA ALA A 97 3.18 33.38 19.06
C ALA A 97 3.47 34.25 20.29
N LYS A 98 3.48 33.66 21.50
CA LYS A 98 3.87 34.35 22.74
C LYS A 98 5.31 34.89 22.65
N ARG A 99 6.26 34.07 22.17
CA ARG A 99 7.66 34.50 21.98
C ARG A 99 7.77 35.65 20.98
N ASN A 100 7.06 35.57 19.85
CA ASN A 100 7.09 36.61 18.83
C ASN A 100 6.46 37.91 19.34
N ARG A 101 5.34 37.83 20.08
CA ARG A 101 4.73 39.00 20.73
C ARG A 101 5.68 39.64 21.74
N ALA A 102 6.37 38.84 22.55
CA ALA A 102 7.38 39.35 23.48
C ALA A 102 8.53 40.04 22.74
N LYS A 103 9.11 39.41 21.71
CA LYS A 103 10.17 40.03 20.90
C LYS A 103 9.75 41.37 20.31
N LYS A 104 8.57 41.42 19.69
CA LYS A 104 8.03 42.65 19.09
C LYS A 104 7.75 43.76 20.11
N ALA A 105 7.51 43.42 21.38
CA ALA A 105 7.31 44.41 22.44
C ALA A 105 8.62 45.01 22.97
N TRP A 106 9.76 44.41 22.61
CA TRP A 106 11.10 44.86 23.00
C TRP A 106 11.86 45.56 21.86
N GLU A 107 11.33 45.53 20.63
CA GLU A 107 11.77 46.30 19.46
C GLU A 107 10.96 47.59 19.33
#